data_AF-A0A565C4U4-F1
#
_entry.id   AF-A0A565C4U4-F1
#
_cell.length_a   1.000
_cell.length_b   1.000
_cell.length_c   1.000
_cell.angle_alpha   90.00
_cell.angle_beta   90.00
_cell.angle_gamma   90.00
#
_symmetry.space_group_name_H-M   'P 1'
#
loop_
_entity.id
_entity.type
_entity.pdbx_description
1 polymer ?
#
loop_
_entity_poly.entity_id
_entity_poly.type
_entity_poly.pdbx_seq_one_letter_code
_entity_poly.pdbx_strand_id
1 'polypeptide(L)'
;MAAIFLLLALLLLSERSLSVPICEAEKYVSALGDGGMRNRNTRIALEAWNFCNEVGSEAPTMGSPRLADCADLSCPILAEDLDQRLGSKCEVYHWVNDTDNKLAAGDKFPVSGFTSYRDPDLFASEKERYLGSLCKVQDNEEEPWFFWMIMLKNGNFDKNSTLCPENGKKVGKIVTGRNFPCFGQGCMNQPLVYHNYSRLIADENGTMHLTGGFNGTYDLDGKGAGKTSFFSVSWKKNVQSGSWVFSNTLTTSTKYPWLMLYIRADAAEGFNGGYHYNGRGMMRKLPESPNFKVKLTLDVKLGGGPNSQFYLIDIGSCWKNNGHPCDGEVLTDVTRYSEMIINPATTSWCRPDNLVSCPPYHTSASGEIIHRNETSRFPYSAYHLYCSPGNAQHLERPYDICDPYSNPQAQELIQILPHREWSVHGYPEKQGDGWIGDSRSWELDVGALSSRLYFYQDPGSKPAKRVWTSINVGTEIYVSNRQETAEWTVSDFDVLVPEQKAISS
;
A
#
# COMPACT_ATOMS: atom_id res chain seq x y z
N MET A 1 -48.35 -17.68 57.92
CA MET A 1 -47.24 -18.25 57.12
C MET A 1 -47.35 -17.98 55.62
N ALA A 2 -48.53 -17.95 55.00
CA ALA A 2 -48.66 -17.69 53.55
C ALA A 2 -48.27 -16.27 53.08
N ALA A 3 -48.46 -15.24 53.91
CA ALA A 3 -48.16 -13.84 53.54
C ALA A 3 -46.65 -13.50 53.49
N ILE A 4 -45.82 -14.27 54.22
CA ILE A 4 -44.36 -14.05 54.27
C ILE A 4 -43.69 -14.63 53.02
N PHE A 5 -44.22 -15.72 52.47
CA PHE A 5 -43.71 -16.33 51.23
C PHE A 5 -44.00 -15.47 49.99
N LEU A 6 -45.09 -14.69 49.98
CA LEU A 6 -45.42 -13.80 48.85
C LEU A 6 -44.48 -12.58 48.78
N LEU A 7 -44.09 -12.02 49.93
CA LEU A 7 -43.14 -10.91 49.99
C LEU A 7 -41.71 -11.33 49.61
N LEU A 8 -41.29 -12.53 49.99
CA LEU A 8 -40.00 -13.10 49.57
C LEU A 8 -39.96 -13.39 48.06
N ALA A 9 -41.07 -13.85 47.46
CA ALA A 9 -41.14 -14.07 46.02
C ALA A 9 -41.12 -12.76 45.21
N LEU A 10 -41.71 -11.67 45.72
CA LEU A 10 -41.69 -10.35 45.08
C LEU A 10 -40.33 -9.64 45.22
N LEU A 11 -39.62 -9.84 46.34
CA LEU A 11 -38.25 -9.32 46.51
C LEU A 11 -37.23 -10.07 45.65
N LEU A 12 -37.40 -11.38 45.44
CA LEU A 12 -36.53 -12.19 44.55
C LEU A 12 -36.75 -11.92 43.06
N LEU A 13 -37.84 -11.25 42.67
CA LEU A 13 -38.10 -10.81 41.30
C LEU A 13 -37.61 -9.37 41.04
N SER A 14 -37.19 -8.63 42.08
CA SER A 14 -36.72 -7.24 41.97
C SER A 14 -35.22 -7.10 41.70
N GLU A 15 -34.43 -8.17 41.81
CA GLU A 15 -32.96 -8.13 41.64
C GLU A 15 -32.46 -8.75 40.33
N ARG A 16 -33.35 -9.06 39.38
CA ARG A 16 -32.92 -9.26 37.99
C ARG A 16 -32.76 -7.91 37.31
N SER A 17 -31.75 -7.18 37.75
CA SER A 17 -31.09 -6.17 36.93
C SER A 17 -30.74 -6.84 35.61
N LEU A 18 -31.46 -6.51 34.54
CA LEU A 18 -30.93 -6.72 33.19
C LEU A 18 -29.68 -5.84 33.09
N SER A 19 -28.53 -6.40 33.47
CA SER A 19 -27.26 -5.91 32.96
C SER A 19 -27.29 -6.15 31.46
N VAL A 20 -27.78 -5.15 30.72
CA VAL A 20 -27.40 -4.98 29.33
C VAL A 20 -25.87 -5.05 29.33
N PRO A 21 -25.24 -6.01 28.63
CA PRO A 21 -23.80 -5.98 28.51
C PRO A 21 -23.50 -4.64 27.85
N ILE A 22 -22.89 -3.73 28.61
CA ILE A 22 -22.24 -2.56 28.05
C ILE A 22 -21.22 -3.20 27.11
N CYS A 23 -21.51 -3.15 25.81
CA CYS A 23 -20.54 -3.51 24.79
C CYS A 23 -19.41 -2.51 25.00
N GLU A 24 -18.38 -2.94 25.74
CA GLU A 24 -17.17 -2.17 25.92
C GLU A 24 -16.68 -1.88 24.49
N ALA A 25 -16.68 -0.60 24.12
CA ALA A 25 -16.31 -0.20 22.77
C ALA A 25 -14.96 -0.84 22.46
N GLU A 26 -14.90 -1.64 21.39
CA GLU A 26 -13.66 -2.30 21.00
C GLU A 26 -12.56 -1.25 20.91
N LYS A 27 -11.54 -1.42 21.74
CA LYS A 27 -10.41 -0.50 21.77
C LYS A 27 -9.50 -0.87 20.61
N TYR A 28 -9.21 0.11 19.75
CA TYR A 28 -8.29 -0.04 18.64
C TYR A 28 -6.93 0.58 18.99
N VAL A 29 -5.86 -0.05 18.53
CA VAL A 29 -4.48 0.42 18.63
C VAL A 29 -3.86 0.49 17.25
N SER A 30 -2.87 1.37 17.07
CA SER A 30 -2.13 1.44 15.81
C SER A 30 -1.32 0.15 15.61
N ALA A 31 -1.44 -0.41 14.41
CA ALA A 31 -0.58 -1.46 13.88
C ALA A 31 0.74 -0.90 13.35
N LEU A 32 0.84 0.42 13.16
CA LEU A 32 2.02 1.10 12.60
C LEU A 32 2.97 1.50 13.72
N GLY A 33 4.26 1.28 13.51
CA GLY A 33 5.25 1.67 14.50
C GLY A 33 5.45 3.18 14.67
N ASP A 34 4.99 3.98 13.72
CA ASP A 34 5.05 5.45 13.79
C ASP A 34 3.77 6.09 14.37
N GLY A 35 2.71 5.28 14.56
CA GLY A 35 1.45 5.66 15.19
C GLY A 35 0.67 6.76 14.46
N GLY A 36 0.38 6.61 13.16
CA GLY A 36 -0.47 7.55 12.42
C GLY A 36 0.27 8.76 11.87
N MET A 37 1.48 8.56 11.36
CA MET A 37 2.42 9.58 10.89
C MET A 37 2.93 10.52 12.01
N ARG A 38 2.98 10.01 13.26
CA ARG A 38 3.27 10.82 14.45
C ARG A 38 4.69 10.73 14.97
N ASN A 39 5.51 9.80 14.51
CA ASN A 39 6.92 9.76 14.92
C ASN A 39 7.67 11.05 14.53
N ARG A 40 8.45 11.61 15.46
CA ARG A 40 9.22 12.85 15.25
C ARG A 40 10.43 12.66 14.33
N ASN A 41 10.91 11.42 14.22
CA ASN A 41 12.06 11.04 13.41
C ASN A 41 11.62 10.67 12.00
N THR A 42 12.52 10.83 11.03
CA THR A 42 12.26 10.42 9.65
C THR A 42 12.57 8.93 9.49
N ARG A 43 11.63 8.19 8.88
CA ARG A 43 11.76 6.78 8.53
C ARG A 43 11.07 6.52 7.21
N ILE A 44 11.76 6.78 6.10
CA ILE A 44 11.18 6.74 4.75
C ILE A 44 12.15 6.03 3.82
N ALA A 45 11.68 5.05 3.07
CA ALA A 45 12.43 4.39 2.01
C ALA A 45 11.81 4.69 0.64
N LEU A 46 12.61 4.50 -0.39
CA LEU A 46 12.17 4.50 -1.78
C LEU A 46 12.54 3.19 -2.44
N GLU A 47 11.58 2.71 -3.21
CA GLU A 47 11.69 1.58 -4.09
C GLU A 47 11.23 1.97 -5.48
N ALA A 48 12.11 1.78 -6.46
CA ALA A 48 11.72 1.95 -7.85
C ALA A 48 12.15 0.83 -8.81
N TRP A 49 12.36 -0.37 -8.26
CA TRP A 49 12.72 -1.53 -9.06
C TRP A 49 11.51 -2.04 -9.86
N ASN A 50 11.70 -2.50 -11.10
CA ASN A 50 10.63 -3.14 -11.86
C ASN A 50 10.63 -4.65 -11.56
N PHE A 51 9.53 -5.17 -11.00
CA PHE A 51 9.55 -6.41 -10.20
C PHE A 51 9.78 -7.68 -10.97
N CYS A 52 9.16 -7.79 -12.13
CA CYS A 52 9.06 -9.05 -12.84
C CYS A 52 9.99 -9.06 -14.07
N ASN A 53 10.34 -7.88 -14.60
CA ASN A 53 11.18 -7.74 -15.78
C ASN A 53 12.68 -7.58 -15.48
N GLU A 54 13.12 -7.74 -14.23
CA GLU A 54 14.55 -7.79 -13.83
C GLU A 54 15.45 -6.79 -14.58
N VAL A 55 15.19 -5.50 -14.32
CA VAL A 55 15.77 -4.33 -15.01
C VAL A 55 17.28 -4.19 -14.86
N GLY A 56 17.90 -4.95 -13.95
CA GLY A 56 19.35 -4.97 -13.75
C GLY A 56 20.13 -5.36 -15.00
N SER A 57 19.55 -6.22 -15.84
CA SER A 57 20.18 -6.69 -17.09
C SER A 57 20.27 -5.61 -18.17
N GLU A 58 19.26 -4.75 -18.29
CA GLU A 58 19.21 -3.65 -19.27
C GLU A 58 19.96 -2.40 -18.81
N ALA A 59 20.10 -2.21 -17.49
CA ALA A 59 20.79 -1.05 -16.91
C ALA A 59 21.87 -1.45 -15.88
N PRO A 60 22.89 -2.24 -16.24
CA PRO A 60 23.84 -2.84 -15.29
C PRO A 60 24.73 -1.82 -14.59
N THR A 61 24.87 -0.61 -15.14
CA THR A 61 25.66 0.48 -14.54
C THR A 61 24.82 1.41 -13.68
N MET A 62 23.49 1.26 -13.67
CA MET A 62 22.65 2.00 -12.75
C MET A 62 22.64 1.30 -11.41
N GLY A 63 23.00 2.05 -10.36
CA GLY A 63 22.98 1.56 -9.00
C GLY A 63 21.58 1.12 -8.58
N SER A 64 21.48 0.58 -7.37
CA SER A 64 20.19 0.13 -6.86
C SER A 64 19.30 1.35 -6.52
N PRO A 65 18.11 1.52 -7.13
CA PRO A 65 17.08 2.50 -6.80
C PRO A 65 16.34 2.13 -5.49
N ARG A 66 17.08 1.53 -4.56
CA ARG A 66 16.68 1.35 -3.16
C ARG A 66 17.40 2.42 -2.39
N LEU A 67 16.63 3.33 -1.81
CA LEU A 67 17.14 4.47 -1.05
C LEU A 67 16.39 4.55 0.27
N ALA A 68 16.99 5.18 1.25
CA ALA A 68 16.30 5.52 2.48
C ALA A 68 16.75 6.88 3.02
N ASP A 69 15.85 7.51 3.76
CA ASP A 69 16.10 8.64 4.64
C ASP A 69 15.65 8.25 6.04
N CYS A 70 16.63 7.99 6.89
CA CYS A 70 16.41 7.66 8.28
C CYS A 70 17.25 8.61 9.12
N ALA A 71 16.56 9.47 9.87
CA ALA A 71 17.18 10.54 10.61
C ALA A 71 16.47 10.77 11.94
N ASP A 72 17.23 10.93 13.00
CA ASP A 72 16.72 11.23 14.33
C ASP A 72 16.84 12.71 14.64
N LEU A 73 15.75 13.25 15.17
CA LEU A 73 15.71 14.62 15.64
C LEU A 73 16.09 14.66 17.12
N SER A 74 17.20 15.32 17.42
CA SER A 74 17.65 15.58 18.78
C SER A 74 17.45 17.04 19.12
N CYS A 75 16.53 17.32 20.02
CA CYS A 75 16.34 18.66 20.57
C CYS A 75 16.82 18.63 22.02
N PRO A 76 17.75 19.52 22.44
CA PRO A 76 18.09 19.68 23.84
C PRO A 76 16.80 19.98 24.63
N ILE A 77 16.52 19.16 25.64
CA ILE A 77 15.41 19.41 26.56
C ILE A 77 15.77 20.70 27.29
N LEU A 78 14.95 21.75 27.14
CA LEU A 78 14.94 22.84 28.10
C LEU A 78 14.51 22.20 29.43
N ALA A 79 15.47 21.99 30.33
CA ALA A 79 15.14 21.81 31.73
C ALA A 79 14.20 22.95 32.11
N GLU A 80 13.08 22.61 32.74
CA GLU A 80 12.14 23.56 33.31
C GLU A 80 12.94 24.62 34.10
N ASP A 81 12.61 25.89 33.88
CA ASP A 81 13.25 27.08 34.47
C ASP A 81 14.73 27.34 34.10
N LEU A 82 14.96 28.05 32.98
CA LEU A 82 15.71 29.33 32.97
C LEU A 82 15.89 29.85 31.53
N ASP A 83 15.29 31.01 31.28
CA ASP A 83 15.59 31.97 30.21
C ASP A 83 15.23 31.58 28.75
N GLN A 84 14.13 32.16 28.26
CA GLN A 84 13.60 32.06 26.88
C GLN A 84 14.48 32.71 25.79
N ARG A 85 15.81 32.79 25.97
CA ARG A 85 16.73 33.48 25.06
C ARG A 85 17.97 32.67 24.63
N LEU A 86 18.01 31.37 24.86
CA LEU A 86 18.93 30.47 24.16
C LEU A 86 18.13 29.50 23.29
N GLY A 87 18.12 29.75 21.98
CA GLY A 87 17.49 28.86 21.01
C GLY A 87 18.06 27.45 21.12
N SER A 88 17.24 26.49 21.56
CA SER A 88 17.57 25.07 21.52
C SER A 88 17.80 24.67 20.06
N LYS A 89 19.07 24.56 19.65
CA LYS A 89 19.41 24.04 18.34
C LYS A 89 19.06 22.56 18.34
N CYS A 90 17.91 22.22 17.78
CA CYS A 90 17.64 20.86 17.37
C CYS A 90 18.64 20.47 16.26
N GLU A 91 19.16 19.25 16.31
CA GLU A 91 20.06 18.68 15.33
C GLU A 91 19.43 17.43 14.71
N VAL A 92 19.79 17.16 13.45
CA VAL A 92 19.32 15.99 12.70
C VAL A 92 20.48 15.03 12.52
N TYR A 93 20.35 13.83 13.07
CA TYR A 93 21.35 12.77 12.97
C TYR A 93 20.91 11.71 11.96
N HIS A 94 21.63 11.62 10.84
CA HIS A 94 21.32 10.67 9.78
C HIS A 94 21.92 9.29 10.07
N TRP A 95 21.07 8.27 10.07
CA TRP A 95 21.46 6.86 10.15
C TRP A 95 21.79 6.28 8.78
N VAL A 96 21.15 6.80 7.74
CA VAL A 96 21.45 6.47 6.34
C VAL A 96 22.11 7.68 5.71
N ASN A 97 23.27 7.47 5.09
CA ASN A 97 24.04 8.52 4.44
C ASN A 97 24.20 8.26 2.92
N ASP A 98 24.91 9.16 2.26
CA ASP A 98 25.15 9.14 0.82
C ASP A 98 25.85 7.86 0.33
N THR A 99 26.76 7.30 1.14
CA THR A 99 27.51 6.09 0.78
C THR A 99 26.62 4.86 0.82
N ASP A 100 25.71 4.77 1.80
CA ASP A 100 24.74 3.66 1.92
C ASP A 100 23.77 3.67 0.73
N ASN A 101 23.24 4.86 0.41
CA ASN A 101 22.32 5.07 -0.71
C ASN A 101 22.98 4.86 -2.09
N LYS A 102 24.31 5.06 -2.22
CA LYS A 102 25.05 4.86 -3.47
C LYS A 102 25.50 3.41 -3.72
N LEU A 103 25.34 2.49 -2.77
CA LEU A 103 25.68 1.08 -2.95
C LEU A 103 25.01 0.48 -4.20
N ALA A 104 25.81 -0.19 -5.02
CA ALA A 104 25.42 -0.83 -6.27
C ALA A 104 25.81 -2.32 -6.29
N ALA A 105 25.26 -3.06 -7.26
CA ALA A 105 25.51 -4.50 -7.38
C ALA A 105 27.02 -4.82 -7.41
N GLY A 106 27.44 -5.74 -6.55
CA GLY A 106 28.84 -6.13 -6.34
C GLY A 106 29.60 -5.32 -5.28
N ASP A 107 29.05 -4.21 -4.77
CA ASP A 107 29.66 -3.47 -3.67
C ASP A 107 29.55 -4.24 -2.36
N LYS A 108 30.55 -4.08 -1.48
CA LYS A 108 30.52 -4.67 -0.15
C LYS A 108 29.71 -3.78 0.80
N PHE A 109 28.82 -4.40 1.57
CA PHE A 109 28.11 -3.71 2.65
C PHE A 109 29.10 -3.29 3.75
N PRO A 110 28.93 -2.11 4.36
CA PRO A 110 29.80 -1.62 5.45
C PRO A 110 29.76 -2.45 6.73
N VAL A 111 28.75 -3.30 6.90
CA VAL A 111 28.53 -4.13 8.09
C VAL A 111 28.39 -5.61 7.70
N SER A 112 28.68 -6.51 8.65
CA SER A 112 28.50 -7.95 8.47
C SER A 112 27.02 -8.33 8.46
N GLY A 113 26.72 -9.54 7.95
CA GLY A 113 25.36 -10.09 7.93
C GLY A 113 24.58 -9.84 6.63
N PHE A 114 25.16 -9.14 5.66
CA PHE A 114 24.58 -8.90 4.34
C PHE A 114 25.47 -9.47 3.24
N THR A 115 24.84 -10.05 2.22
CA THR A 115 25.54 -10.71 1.11
C THR A 115 25.64 -9.78 -0.10
N SER A 116 26.85 -9.48 -0.54
CA SER A 116 27.07 -8.73 -1.79
C SER A 116 26.82 -9.63 -2.99
N TYR A 117 25.73 -9.38 -3.71
CA TYR A 117 25.41 -10.03 -4.99
C TYR A 117 25.86 -9.18 -6.17
N ARG A 118 26.40 -9.84 -7.21
CA ARG A 118 26.61 -9.21 -8.52
C ARG A 118 25.33 -9.15 -9.35
N ASP A 119 24.38 -10.02 -9.01
CA ASP A 119 23.03 -9.99 -9.54
C ASP A 119 22.29 -8.76 -8.97
N PRO A 120 21.86 -7.80 -9.82
CA PRO A 120 21.26 -6.57 -9.33
C PRO A 120 19.91 -6.77 -8.62
N ASP A 121 19.13 -7.78 -9.00
CA ASP A 121 17.82 -8.07 -8.41
C ASP A 121 17.99 -8.61 -7.00
N LEU A 122 18.90 -9.58 -6.81
CA LEU A 122 19.27 -10.08 -5.48
C LEU A 122 19.92 -8.97 -4.63
N PHE A 123 20.75 -8.13 -5.24
CA PHE A 123 21.40 -7.03 -4.53
C PHE A 123 20.39 -5.97 -4.06
N ALA A 124 19.42 -5.60 -4.89
CA ALA A 124 18.40 -4.62 -4.53
C ALA A 124 17.58 -5.10 -3.32
N SER A 125 17.17 -6.37 -3.30
CA SER A 125 16.51 -6.97 -2.13
C SER A 125 17.39 -6.94 -0.88
N GLU A 126 18.65 -7.34 -1.00
CA GLU A 126 19.57 -7.33 0.15
C GLU A 126 19.88 -5.90 0.64
N LYS A 127 19.98 -4.93 -0.27
CA LYS A 127 20.17 -3.52 0.06
C LYS A 127 18.97 -2.94 0.81
N GLU A 128 17.73 -3.32 0.47
CA GLU A 128 16.56 -2.94 1.26
C GLU A 128 16.68 -3.45 2.71
N ARG A 129 17.09 -4.71 2.90
CA ARG A 129 17.31 -5.28 4.24
C ARG A 129 18.41 -4.54 5.00
N TYR A 130 19.48 -4.17 4.32
CA TYR A 130 20.57 -3.37 4.89
C TYR A 130 20.10 -1.98 5.32
N LEU A 131 19.45 -1.23 4.44
CA LEU A 131 18.88 0.08 4.76
C LEU A 131 17.86 -0.03 5.90
N GLY A 132 17.01 -1.06 5.88
CA GLY A 132 16.10 -1.39 6.98
C GLY A 132 16.84 -1.57 8.29
N SER A 133 17.98 -2.26 8.32
CA SER A 133 18.76 -2.44 9.56
C SER A 133 19.28 -1.13 10.14
N LEU A 134 19.61 -0.13 9.30
CA LEU A 134 20.02 1.21 9.75
C LEU A 134 18.81 2.02 10.24
N CYS A 135 17.65 1.83 9.61
CA CYS A 135 16.41 2.53 9.92
C CYS A 135 15.62 1.92 11.09
N LYS A 136 16.01 0.73 11.54
CA LYS A 136 15.29 -0.08 12.52
C LYS A 136 14.99 0.73 13.78
N VAL A 137 13.74 0.71 14.20
CA VAL A 137 13.31 1.24 15.50
C VAL A 137 12.87 0.06 16.37
N GLN A 138 13.45 0.00 17.57
CA GLN A 138 13.24 -1.08 18.54
C GLN A 138 12.81 -0.47 19.89
N ASP A 139 11.62 0.10 19.92
CA ASP A 139 10.99 0.64 21.14
C ASP A 139 10.24 -0.44 21.94
N ASN A 140 9.82 -1.52 21.28
CA ASN A 140 9.41 -2.79 21.89
C ASN A 140 10.35 -3.88 21.38
N GLU A 141 10.95 -4.68 22.27
CA GLU A 141 11.92 -5.74 21.90
C GLU A 141 11.32 -6.81 20.98
N GLU A 142 10.01 -7.06 21.04
CA GLU A 142 9.35 -8.14 20.30
C GLU A 142 8.84 -7.73 18.91
N GLU A 143 8.69 -6.42 18.63
CA GLU A 143 8.00 -5.93 17.42
C GLU A 143 8.73 -4.73 16.79
N PRO A 144 9.90 -4.94 16.15
CA PRO A 144 10.60 -3.87 15.47
C PRO A 144 9.83 -3.39 14.23
N TRP A 145 10.10 -2.16 13.83
CA TRP A 145 9.55 -1.56 12.61
C TRP A 145 10.60 -0.70 11.93
N PHE A 146 10.37 -0.38 10.65
CA PHE A 146 11.39 0.19 9.79
C PHE A 146 10.97 1.56 9.24
N PHE A 147 10.27 1.61 8.10
CA PHE A 147 9.96 2.85 7.40
C PHE A 147 8.65 2.80 6.63
N TRP A 148 8.13 3.98 6.29
CA TRP A 148 7.19 4.16 5.19
C TRP A 148 7.88 3.83 3.87
N MET A 149 7.22 3.14 2.95
CA MET A 149 7.79 2.85 1.63
C MET A 149 7.16 3.73 0.56
N ILE A 150 7.98 4.51 -0.14
CA ILE A 150 7.59 5.17 -1.38
C ILE A 150 7.87 4.20 -2.51
N MET A 151 6.81 3.73 -3.17
CA MET A 151 6.94 2.83 -4.31
C MET A 151 6.66 3.59 -5.59
N LEU A 152 7.65 3.59 -6.50
CA LEU A 152 7.57 4.17 -7.83
C LEU A 152 7.74 3.07 -8.87
N LYS A 153 6.76 2.88 -9.74
CA LYS A 153 6.83 1.87 -10.80
C LYS A 153 6.66 2.46 -12.18
N ASN A 154 7.20 1.73 -13.15
CA ASN A 154 6.84 1.88 -14.55
C ASN A 154 6.17 0.59 -15.04
N GLY A 155 5.12 0.75 -15.83
CA GLY A 155 4.39 -0.37 -16.44
C GLY A 155 4.86 -0.72 -17.86
N ASN A 156 6.01 -0.19 -18.30
CA ASN A 156 6.63 -0.66 -19.54
C ASN A 156 6.96 -2.16 -19.39
N PHE A 157 6.87 -2.91 -20.48
CA PHE A 157 6.98 -4.36 -20.41
C PHE A 157 7.66 -4.97 -21.64
N ASP A 158 8.86 -5.55 -21.45
CA ASP A 158 9.54 -6.24 -22.53
C ASP A 158 8.99 -7.67 -22.75
N LYS A 159 8.19 -7.84 -23.79
CA LYS A 159 7.66 -9.16 -24.20
C LYS A 159 8.72 -10.13 -24.71
N ASN A 160 9.94 -9.67 -25.02
CA ASN A 160 11.00 -10.51 -25.58
C ASN A 160 11.94 -11.09 -24.53
N SER A 161 12.01 -10.51 -23.32
CA SER A 161 12.96 -10.91 -22.29
C SER A 161 12.64 -12.28 -21.67
N THR A 162 11.35 -12.64 -21.59
CA THR A 162 10.83 -13.82 -20.85
C THR A 162 11.28 -13.90 -19.39
N LEU A 163 11.76 -12.78 -18.82
CA LEU A 163 12.19 -12.68 -17.42
C LEU A 163 10.99 -12.87 -16.49
N CYS A 164 9.86 -12.28 -16.87
CA CYS A 164 8.58 -12.53 -16.24
C CYS A 164 8.03 -13.93 -16.51
N PRO A 165 7.84 -14.77 -15.49
CA PRO A 165 7.10 -16.02 -15.64
C PRO A 165 5.61 -15.76 -15.88
N GLU A 166 4.93 -16.73 -16.52
CA GLU A 166 3.49 -16.76 -16.70
C GLU A 166 2.84 -17.48 -15.50
N ASN A 167 2.32 -16.75 -14.52
CA ASN A 167 1.80 -17.31 -13.26
C ASN A 167 2.80 -18.30 -12.60
N GLY A 168 4.05 -17.89 -12.44
CA GLY A 168 5.12 -18.72 -11.88
C GLY A 168 5.78 -19.70 -12.86
N LYS A 169 5.21 -19.91 -14.06
CA LYS A 169 5.78 -20.82 -15.06
C LYS A 169 6.73 -20.06 -15.98
N LYS A 170 7.98 -20.50 -16.05
CA LYS A 170 8.94 -19.99 -17.05
C LYS A 170 8.44 -20.34 -18.46
N VAL A 171 8.43 -19.34 -19.35
CA VAL A 171 7.99 -19.50 -20.74
C VAL A 171 9.11 -19.14 -21.69
N GLY A 172 9.20 -19.83 -22.83
CA GLY A 172 10.18 -19.50 -23.88
C GLY A 172 9.77 -18.32 -24.76
N LYS A 173 8.51 -17.87 -24.67
CA LYS A 173 7.97 -16.72 -25.38
C LYS A 173 6.72 -16.23 -24.68
N ILE A 174 6.58 -14.91 -24.55
CA ILE A 174 5.37 -14.28 -24.04
C ILE A 174 4.34 -14.17 -25.17
N VAL A 175 3.15 -14.74 -24.94
CA VAL A 175 2.02 -14.71 -25.88
C VAL A 175 0.84 -14.05 -25.19
N THR A 176 0.56 -12.80 -25.55
CA THR A 176 -0.54 -12.04 -24.95
C THR A 176 -1.17 -11.08 -25.95
N GLY A 177 -2.49 -10.98 -25.91
CA GLY A 177 -3.28 -9.98 -26.65
C GLY A 177 -3.29 -8.60 -25.98
N ARG A 178 -2.70 -8.45 -24.79
CA ARG A 178 -2.64 -7.19 -24.05
C ARG A 178 -1.67 -6.20 -24.70
N ASN A 179 -2.05 -4.93 -24.73
CA ASN A 179 -1.20 -3.85 -25.23
C ASN A 179 -0.40 -3.25 -24.07
N PHE A 180 0.90 -3.56 -24.04
CA PHE A 180 1.84 -2.94 -23.10
C PHE A 180 2.61 -1.83 -23.80
N PRO A 181 2.99 -0.75 -23.10
CA PRO A 181 3.85 0.26 -23.65
C PRO A 181 5.31 -0.24 -23.80
N CYS A 182 5.92 0.05 -24.96
CA CYS A 182 7.28 -0.30 -25.39
C CYS A 182 7.57 -1.82 -25.52
N PHE A 183 8.25 -2.22 -26.60
CA PHE A 183 8.61 -3.63 -26.87
C PHE A 183 10.08 -3.77 -27.27
N GLY A 184 10.87 -4.52 -26.50
CA GLY A 184 12.26 -4.86 -26.82
C GLY A 184 13.34 -4.18 -25.97
N GLN A 185 14.60 -4.50 -26.28
CA GLN A 185 15.79 -4.03 -25.57
C GLN A 185 15.87 -2.50 -25.52
N GLY A 186 16.11 -1.92 -24.35
CA GLY A 186 16.22 -0.48 -24.12
C GLY A 186 14.90 0.21 -23.80
N CYS A 187 13.81 -0.56 -23.67
CA CYS A 187 12.50 -0.07 -23.24
C CYS A 187 12.40 0.12 -21.71
N MET A 188 13.27 -0.56 -20.97
CA MET A 188 13.24 -0.62 -19.53
C MET A 188 14.41 0.13 -18.95
N ASN A 189 14.15 0.91 -17.91
CA ASN A 189 15.19 1.64 -17.21
C ASN A 189 14.83 1.79 -15.73
N GLN A 190 15.85 1.93 -14.90
CA GLN A 190 15.67 2.48 -13.55
C GLN A 190 15.50 4.00 -13.63
N PRO A 191 14.75 4.60 -12.69
CA PRO A 191 14.70 6.04 -12.64
C PRO A 191 16.01 6.60 -12.08
N LEU A 192 16.40 7.76 -12.57
CA LEU A 192 17.34 8.60 -11.87
C LEU A 192 16.63 9.18 -10.66
N VAL A 193 17.20 9.00 -9.47
CA VAL A 193 16.62 9.50 -8.22
C VAL A 193 17.60 10.43 -7.52
N TYR A 194 17.11 11.62 -7.20
CA TYR A 194 17.77 12.60 -6.35
C TYR A 194 17.14 12.57 -4.97
N HIS A 195 17.99 12.54 -3.95
CA HIS A 195 17.58 12.56 -2.55
C HIS A 195 17.96 13.89 -1.91
N ASN A 196 16.94 14.58 -1.38
CA ASN A 196 17.10 15.70 -0.49
C ASN A 196 16.97 15.19 0.95
N TYR A 197 18.11 15.03 1.63
CA TYR A 197 18.16 14.58 3.01
C TYR A 197 17.33 15.46 3.94
N SER A 198 16.69 14.79 4.91
CA SER A 198 15.86 15.42 5.92
C SER A 198 16.64 16.47 6.70
N ARG A 199 16.14 17.70 6.73
CA ARG A 199 16.78 18.82 7.39
C ARG A 199 15.76 19.71 8.08
N LEU A 200 16.23 20.44 9.09
CA LEU A 200 15.43 21.45 9.76
C LEU A 200 15.38 22.73 8.92
N ILE A 201 14.17 23.23 8.69
CA ILE A 201 13.91 24.49 8.02
C ILE A 201 12.91 25.29 8.86
N ALA A 202 13.24 26.54 9.16
CA ALA A 202 12.28 27.48 9.74
C ALA A 202 11.40 28.06 8.63
N ASP A 203 10.09 28.15 8.85
CA ASP A 203 9.21 28.95 8.00
C ASP A 203 9.33 30.45 8.31
N GLU A 204 8.60 31.28 7.57
CA GLU A 204 8.58 32.74 7.72
C GLU A 204 8.18 33.19 9.14
N ASN A 205 7.39 32.37 9.84
CA ASN A 205 6.93 32.64 11.20
C ASN A 205 7.89 32.06 12.26
N GLY A 206 9.04 31.52 11.86
CA GLY A 206 10.03 30.91 12.75
C GLY A 206 9.65 29.51 13.25
N THR A 207 8.59 28.89 12.73
CA THR A 207 8.22 27.52 13.10
C THR A 207 9.17 26.54 12.43
N MET A 208 9.74 25.63 13.22
CA MET A 208 10.70 24.63 12.73
C MET A 208 9.98 23.42 12.14
N HIS A 209 10.36 23.07 10.92
CA HIS A 209 9.87 21.90 10.21
C HIS A 209 11.03 20.97 9.85
N LEU A 210 10.83 19.67 10.04
CA LEU A 210 11.70 18.65 9.46
C LEU A 210 11.17 18.33 8.07
N THR A 211 12.02 18.44 7.05
CA THR A 211 11.63 18.22 5.66
C THR A 211 12.72 17.57 4.83
N GLY A 212 12.31 16.69 3.92
CA GLY A 212 13.17 16.02 2.95
C GLY A 212 12.35 15.60 1.73
N GLY A 213 12.97 14.87 0.80
CA GLY A 213 12.24 14.36 -0.35
C GLY A 213 13.07 13.52 -1.31
N PHE A 214 12.37 12.74 -2.14
CA PHE A 214 12.91 12.11 -3.34
C PHE A 214 12.28 12.75 -4.57
N ASN A 215 13.06 12.94 -5.62
CA ASN A 215 12.53 13.31 -6.93
C ASN A 215 13.36 12.71 -8.05
N GLY A 216 12.83 12.67 -9.26
CA GLY A 216 13.55 12.04 -10.34
C GLY A 216 12.75 11.84 -11.62
N THR A 217 13.32 11.06 -12.53
CA THR A 217 12.75 10.80 -13.85
C THR A 217 13.21 9.45 -14.38
N TYR A 218 12.38 8.82 -15.20
CA TYR A 218 12.77 7.66 -16.01
C TYR A 218 13.39 8.06 -17.36
N ASP A 219 13.25 9.33 -17.79
CA ASP A 219 13.74 9.84 -19.08
C ASP A 219 15.23 10.26 -19.01
N LEU A 220 16.13 9.26 -19.00
CA LEU A 220 17.59 9.49 -18.83
C LEU A 220 18.28 10.15 -20.02
N ASP A 221 17.73 10.01 -21.23
CA ASP A 221 18.33 10.52 -22.48
C ASP A 221 18.02 12.01 -22.73
N GLY A 222 17.30 12.66 -21.81
CA GLY A 222 16.70 13.98 -21.98
C GLY A 222 17.68 15.14 -22.01
N LYS A 223 18.33 15.38 -23.15
CA LYS A 223 18.80 16.74 -23.51
C LYS A 223 17.60 17.60 -23.96
N GLY A 224 16.77 18.02 -23.02
CA GLY A 224 16.01 19.29 -23.08
C GLY A 224 15.07 19.59 -24.25
N ALA A 225 14.34 18.62 -24.85
CA ALA A 225 13.37 18.94 -25.91
C ALA A 225 12.06 18.12 -25.90
N GLY A 226 11.71 17.48 -24.79
CA GLY A 226 10.46 16.71 -24.65
C GLY A 226 9.84 16.83 -23.25
N LYS A 227 8.53 16.60 -23.16
CA LYS A 227 7.75 16.47 -21.93
C LYS A 227 8.21 15.21 -21.16
N THR A 228 9.25 15.36 -20.32
CA THR A 228 9.85 14.27 -19.53
C THR A 228 8.92 13.78 -18.42
N SER A 229 9.06 12.51 -18.04
CA SER A 229 8.42 11.96 -16.86
C SER A 229 9.05 12.60 -15.63
N PHE A 230 8.27 12.70 -14.57
CA PHE A 230 8.73 13.29 -13.33
C PHE A 230 7.99 12.65 -12.17
N PHE A 231 8.72 12.38 -11.09
CA PHE A 231 8.11 12.09 -9.80
C PHE A 231 8.77 12.96 -8.74
N SER A 232 8.00 13.31 -7.72
CA SER A 232 8.50 13.93 -6.52
C SER A 232 7.66 13.49 -5.33
N VAL A 233 8.32 13.12 -4.24
CA VAL A 233 7.70 12.92 -2.94
C VAL A 233 8.49 13.71 -1.93
N SER A 234 7.87 14.72 -1.34
CA SER A 234 8.46 15.49 -0.24
C SER A 234 7.66 15.27 1.03
N TRP A 235 8.35 15.11 2.16
CA TRP A 235 7.74 15.05 3.47
C TRP A 235 8.05 16.32 4.25
N LYS A 236 7.08 16.75 5.04
CA LYS A 236 7.21 17.89 5.95
C LYS A 236 6.47 17.59 7.23
N LYS A 237 7.09 17.93 8.36
CA LYS A 237 6.45 17.84 9.68
C LYS A 237 6.88 18.99 10.57
N ASN A 238 5.92 19.56 11.29
CA ASN A 238 6.20 20.49 12.37
C ASN A 238 6.88 19.72 13.52
N VAL A 239 8.04 20.20 13.97
CA VAL A 239 8.84 19.55 15.01
C VAL A 239 8.09 19.43 16.34
N GLN A 240 7.20 20.37 16.63
CA GLN A 240 6.52 20.46 17.93
C GLN A 240 5.23 19.62 18.00
N SER A 241 4.58 19.36 16.87
CA SER A 241 3.28 18.68 16.85
C SER A 241 2.86 18.24 15.45
N GLY A 242 1.79 17.46 15.38
CA GLY A 242 1.13 17.12 14.13
C GLY A 242 1.66 15.87 13.44
N SER A 243 1.15 15.68 12.23
CA SER A 243 1.40 14.53 11.38
C SER A 243 2.44 14.85 10.31
N TRP A 244 3.11 13.83 9.80
CA TRP A 244 3.84 13.96 8.53
C TRP A 244 2.85 14.28 7.41
N VAL A 245 3.21 15.26 6.58
CA VAL A 245 2.49 15.55 5.34
C VAL A 245 3.40 15.15 4.19
N PHE A 246 2.97 14.15 3.43
CA PHE A 246 3.61 13.74 2.20
C PHE A 246 2.95 14.44 1.03
N SER A 247 3.72 15.20 0.26
CA SER A 247 3.28 15.82 -0.99
C SER A 247 3.88 15.06 -2.16
N ASN A 248 3.01 14.60 -3.05
CA ASN A 248 3.35 13.71 -4.14
C ASN A 248 3.03 14.36 -5.49
N THR A 249 3.90 14.15 -6.45
CA THR A 249 3.71 14.52 -7.85
C THR A 249 4.12 13.35 -8.71
N LEU A 250 3.29 12.99 -9.69
CA LEU A 250 3.61 11.99 -10.70
C LEU A 250 3.23 12.54 -12.07
N THR A 251 4.16 12.53 -13.02
CA THR A 251 3.97 12.99 -14.39
C THR A 251 4.49 11.96 -15.36
N THR A 252 3.65 11.56 -16.32
CA THR A 252 4.03 10.62 -17.38
C THR A 252 4.80 11.30 -18.52
N SER A 253 5.40 10.50 -19.39
CA SER A 253 5.94 10.94 -20.67
C SER A 253 5.50 10.03 -21.79
N THR A 254 5.82 10.40 -23.03
CA THR A 254 5.59 9.50 -24.16
C THR A 254 6.40 8.20 -24.06
N LYS A 255 7.58 8.22 -23.42
CA LYS A 255 8.42 7.02 -23.20
C LYS A 255 7.93 6.19 -22.02
N TYR A 256 7.37 6.84 -21.01
CA TYR A 256 6.80 6.19 -19.82
C TYR A 256 5.35 6.65 -19.62
N PRO A 257 4.41 6.13 -20.44
CA PRO A 257 3.00 6.53 -20.41
C PRO A 257 2.21 5.83 -19.30
N TRP A 258 2.83 4.85 -18.63
CA TRP A 258 2.26 4.08 -17.54
C TRP A 258 3.20 4.12 -16.33
N LEU A 259 2.81 4.87 -15.31
CA LEU A 259 3.58 5.05 -14.09
C LEU A 259 2.67 4.91 -12.87
N MET A 260 3.24 4.40 -11.77
CA MET A 260 2.55 4.32 -10.48
C MET A 260 3.41 4.93 -9.38
N LEU A 261 2.77 5.61 -8.43
CA LEU A 261 3.43 6.17 -7.26
C LEU A 261 2.52 6.02 -6.03
N TYR A 262 3.02 5.33 -5.01
CA TYR A 262 2.29 5.08 -3.77
C TYR A 262 3.14 5.35 -2.53
N ILE A 263 2.44 5.68 -1.45
CA ILE A 263 2.95 5.54 -0.09
C ILE A 263 2.36 4.24 0.46
N ARG A 264 3.22 3.34 0.94
CA ARG A 264 2.84 2.04 1.48
C ARG A 264 3.18 1.92 2.97
N ALA A 265 2.22 1.42 3.73
CA ALA A 265 2.45 0.78 5.00
C ALA A 265 2.61 -0.73 4.73
N ASP A 266 3.84 -1.21 4.74
CA ASP A 266 4.19 -2.61 4.50
C ASP A 266 4.48 -3.37 5.80
N ALA A 267 4.38 -4.70 5.76
CA ALA A 267 4.76 -5.58 6.87
C ALA A 267 6.24 -5.39 7.24
N ALA A 268 6.54 -5.45 8.53
CA ALA A 268 7.93 -5.40 9.02
C ALA A 268 8.78 -6.55 8.45
N GLU A 269 8.17 -7.69 8.14
CA GLU A 269 8.81 -8.84 7.52
C GLU A 269 7.83 -9.57 6.59
N GLY A 270 8.35 -10.27 5.59
CA GLY A 270 7.60 -11.13 4.68
C GLY A 270 7.48 -10.57 3.26
N PHE A 271 6.64 -11.22 2.48
CA PHE A 271 6.34 -10.82 1.11
C PHE A 271 5.36 -9.64 1.11
N ASN A 272 5.83 -8.47 0.67
CA ASN A 272 5.01 -7.26 0.55
C ASN A 272 4.59 -7.09 -0.91
N GLY A 273 3.33 -6.74 -1.19
CA GLY A 273 2.91 -6.15 -2.48
C GLY A 273 3.12 -6.96 -3.78
N GLY A 274 3.23 -8.29 -3.73
CA GLY A 274 3.41 -9.16 -4.91
C GLY A 274 4.84 -9.63 -5.18
N TYR A 275 5.74 -9.48 -4.21
CA TYR A 275 7.16 -9.76 -4.36
C TYR A 275 7.51 -11.05 -3.67
N HIS A 276 8.39 -11.84 -4.28
CA HIS A 276 8.93 -13.07 -3.72
C HIS A 276 10.14 -12.84 -2.80
N TYR A 277 10.43 -11.60 -2.41
CA TYR A 277 11.52 -11.27 -1.49
C TYR A 277 11.00 -10.77 -0.15
N ASN A 278 11.72 -11.09 0.92
CA ASN A 278 11.42 -10.64 2.28
C ASN A 278 11.78 -9.16 2.44
N GLY A 279 10.76 -8.30 2.59
CA GLY A 279 10.90 -6.84 2.67
C GLY A 279 10.94 -6.30 4.10
N ARG A 280 11.08 -4.97 4.22
CA ARG A 280 11.04 -4.23 5.48
C ARG A 280 10.01 -3.11 5.42
N GLY A 281 9.17 -3.03 6.44
CA GLY A 281 8.07 -2.06 6.51
C GLY A 281 7.78 -1.59 7.92
N MET A 282 6.69 -0.85 8.10
CA MET A 282 6.38 -0.23 9.37
C MET A 282 5.23 -0.86 10.16
N MET A 283 4.49 -1.80 9.57
CA MET A 283 3.45 -2.52 10.28
C MET A 283 4.09 -3.52 11.24
N ARG A 284 3.93 -3.26 12.54
CA ARG A 284 4.34 -4.15 13.63
C ARG A 284 3.40 -5.34 13.78
N LYS A 285 2.12 -5.08 13.58
CA LYS A 285 1.04 -6.07 13.68
C LYS A 285 0.29 -6.12 12.36
N LEU A 286 0.08 -7.32 11.83
CA LEU A 286 -0.64 -7.47 10.57
C LEU A 286 -2.16 -7.35 10.80
N PRO A 287 -2.86 -6.49 10.04
CA PRO A 287 -4.32 -6.44 10.07
C PRO A 287 -4.94 -7.68 9.44
N GLU A 288 -6.00 -8.20 10.04
CA GLU A 288 -6.77 -9.36 9.56
C GLU A 288 -8.24 -8.95 9.36
N SER A 289 -8.83 -9.23 8.20
CA SER A 289 -10.26 -9.01 7.99
C SER A 289 -11.10 -9.98 8.85
N PRO A 290 -12.23 -9.53 9.44
CA PRO A 290 -12.86 -8.24 9.23
C PRO A 290 -12.39 -7.12 10.18
N ASN A 291 -11.40 -7.36 11.03
CA ASN A 291 -11.20 -6.58 12.24
C ASN A 291 -10.03 -5.59 12.10
N PHE A 292 -10.16 -4.61 11.21
CA PHE A 292 -9.24 -3.46 11.18
C PHE A 292 -9.82 -2.27 10.42
N LYS A 293 -9.33 -1.08 10.77
CA LYS A 293 -9.69 0.17 10.14
C LYS A 293 -8.46 0.88 9.60
N VAL A 294 -8.66 1.78 8.66
CA VAL A 294 -7.62 2.69 8.17
C VAL A 294 -8.10 4.13 8.34
N LYS A 295 -7.23 4.99 8.85
CA LYS A 295 -7.45 6.44 8.91
C LYS A 295 -6.44 7.12 8.01
N LEU A 296 -6.85 8.18 7.31
CA LEU A 296 -5.94 9.04 6.55
C LEU A 296 -6.65 10.34 6.18
N THR A 297 -5.88 11.40 5.98
CA THR A 297 -6.32 12.64 5.32
C THR A 297 -5.74 12.66 3.91
N LEU A 298 -6.61 12.84 2.91
CA LEU A 298 -6.26 12.88 1.50
C LEU A 298 -6.74 14.19 0.87
N ASP A 299 -5.86 14.84 0.12
CA ASP A 299 -6.17 16.00 -0.72
C ASP A 299 -5.63 15.77 -2.13
N VAL A 300 -6.53 15.54 -3.09
CA VAL A 300 -6.17 15.39 -4.50
C VAL A 300 -6.21 16.78 -5.17
N LYS A 301 -5.07 17.22 -5.69
CA LYS A 301 -4.93 18.54 -6.35
C LYS A 301 -5.05 18.42 -7.86
N LEU A 302 -4.39 17.41 -8.43
CA LEU A 302 -4.47 17.06 -9.85
C LEU A 302 -4.66 15.54 -9.99
N GLY A 303 -5.52 15.13 -10.91
CA GLY A 303 -6.03 13.75 -10.96
C GLY A 303 -5.28 12.77 -11.86
N GLY A 304 -4.30 13.20 -12.67
CA GLY A 304 -3.59 12.31 -13.61
C GLY A 304 -4.39 11.91 -14.86
N GLY A 305 -5.45 12.65 -15.19
CA GLY A 305 -6.27 12.42 -16.38
C GLY A 305 -7.36 11.34 -16.21
N PRO A 306 -8.10 11.01 -17.28
CA PRO A 306 -9.24 10.09 -17.21
C PRO A 306 -8.85 8.62 -17.03
N ASN A 307 -7.63 8.24 -17.41
CA ASN A 307 -7.13 6.86 -17.25
C ASN A 307 -6.41 6.63 -15.91
N SER A 308 -6.32 7.67 -15.06
CA SER A 308 -5.70 7.54 -13.75
C SER A 308 -6.58 6.71 -12.82
N GLN A 309 -6.05 5.58 -12.37
CA GLN A 309 -6.60 4.79 -11.29
C GLN A 309 -6.01 5.34 -10.00
N PHE A 310 -6.69 6.33 -9.42
CA PHE A 310 -6.30 6.90 -8.14
C PHE A 310 -6.94 6.10 -7.01
N TYR A 311 -6.14 5.40 -6.23
CA TYR A 311 -6.61 4.57 -5.14
C TYR A 311 -6.68 5.36 -3.85
N LEU A 312 -7.89 5.47 -3.29
CA LEU A 312 -8.07 5.94 -1.91
C LEU A 312 -7.40 4.96 -0.93
N ILE A 313 -7.59 3.67 -1.21
CA ILE A 313 -6.91 2.59 -0.53
C ILE A 313 -6.72 1.43 -1.51
N ASP A 314 -5.53 0.86 -1.51
CA ASP A 314 -5.18 -0.41 -2.15
C ASP A 314 -4.56 -1.30 -1.07
N ILE A 315 -5.14 -2.48 -0.85
CA ILE A 315 -4.60 -3.46 0.11
C ILE A 315 -4.13 -4.71 -0.62
N GLY A 316 -2.92 -5.15 -0.28
CA GLY A 316 -2.25 -6.30 -0.88
C GLY A 316 -1.98 -7.40 0.14
N SER A 317 -2.12 -8.66 -0.31
CA SER A 317 -1.84 -9.86 0.49
C SER A 317 -1.49 -11.06 -0.40
N CYS A 318 -1.20 -12.21 0.21
CA CYS A 318 -0.94 -13.47 -0.47
C CYS A 318 -1.55 -14.65 0.29
N TRP A 319 -2.27 -15.51 -0.43
CA TRP A 319 -2.64 -16.85 0.03
C TRP A 319 -2.80 -17.82 -1.16
N LYS A 320 -2.83 -19.13 -0.91
CA LYS A 320 -3.04 -20.15 -1.95
C LYS A 320 -4.53 -20.34 -2.23
N ASN A 321 -4.89 -20.83 -3.41
CA ASN A 321 -6.29 -21.13 -3.76
C ASN A 321 -6.94 -22.18 -2.84
N ASN A 322 -6.15 -23.00 -2.16
CA ASN A 322 -6.62 -23.97 -1.17
C ASN A 322 -6.77 -23.39 0.26
N GLY A 323 -6.59 -22.07 0.44
CA GLY A 323 -6.74 -21.36 1.71
C GLY A 323 -5.52 -21.36 2.63
N HIS A 324 -4.42 -22.01 2.26
CA HIS A 324 -3.17 -21.95 3.03
C HIS A 324 -2.48 -20.59 2.83
N PRO A 325 -1.68 -20.12 3.82
CA PRO A 325 -0.79 -18.99 3.63
C PRO A 325 0.19 -19.24 2.47
N CYS A 326 0.66 -18.17 1.86
CA CYS A 326 1.77 -18.26 0.91
C CYS A 326 3.07 -18.68 1.59
N ASP A 327 3.92 -19.38 0.86
CA ASP A 327 5.20 -19.89 1.33
C ASP A 327 6.38 -19.56 0.40
N GLY A 328 6.15 -18.78 -0.65
CA GLY A 328 7.13 -18.41 -1.66
C GLY A 328 7.12 -19.34 -2.88
N GLU A 329 6.25 -20.36 -2.92
CA GLU A 329 6.08 -21.22 -4.09
C GLU A 329 5.25 -20.52 -5.17
N VAL A 330 5.93 -19.85 -6.11
CA VAL A 330 5.32 -19.02 -7.17
C VAL A 330 4.28 -19.72 -8.05
N LEU A 331 4.27 -21.05 -8.09
CA LEU A 331 3.28 -21.83 -8.86
C LEU A 331 1.92 -21.92 -8.17
N THR A 332 1.90 -21.87 -6.83
CA THR A 332 0.69 -22.09 -6.03
C THR A 332 0.29 -20.86 -5.23
N ASP A 333 1.24 -19.98 -4.92
CA ASP A 333 0.99 -18.67 -4.33
C ASP A 333 0.15 -17.80 -5.26
N VAL A 334 -0.70 -16.97 -4.66
CA VAL A 334 -1.52 -16.01 -5.38
C VAL A 334 -1.52 -14.68 -4.63
N THR A 335 -1.03 -13.63 -5.30
CA THR A 335 -1.13 -12.26 -4.80
C THR A 335 -2.54 -11.74 -4.98
N ARG A 336 -3.07 -11.02 -4.00
CA ARG A 336 -4.44 -10.52 -4.05
C ARG A 336 -4.53 -9.07 -3.65
N TYR A 337 -5.34 -8.34 -4.39
CA TYR A 337 -5.54 -6.91 -4.18
C TYR A 337 -7.02 -6.55 -4.07
N SER A 338 -7.31 -5.58 -3.22
CA SER A 338 -8.61 -4.90 -3.11
C SER A 338 -8.38 -3.40 -3.22
N GLU A 339 -8.93 -2.79 -4.25
CA GLU A 339 -8.58 -1.43 -4.67
C GLU A 339 -9.83 -0.55 -4.82
N MET A 340 -9.87 0.61 -4.15
CA MET A 340 -10.94 1.60 -4.31
C MET A 340 -10.47 2.75 -5.20
N ILE A 341 -10.98 2.84 -6.42
CA ILE A 341 -10.66 3.92 -7.37
C ILE A 341 -11.60 5.11 -7.17
N ILE A 342 -11.06 6.28 -6.83
CA ILE A 342 -11.87 7.49 -6.58
C ILE A 342 -11.91 8.50 -7.72
N ASN A 343 -11.16 8.27 -8.80
CA ASN A 343 -11.25 9.13 -9.98
C ASN A 343 -12.65 9.03 -10.61
N PRO A 344 -13.46 10.11 -10.62
CA PRO A 344 -14.84 10.09 -11.09
C PRO A 344 -14.96 9.83 -12.60
N ALA A 345 -13.88 9.95 -13.37
CA ALA A 345 -13.86 9.56 -14.78
C ALA A 345 -13.86 8.03 -14.99
N THR A 346 -13.57 7.25 -13.94
CA THR A 346 -13.50 5.79 -14.03
C THR A 346 -14.90 5.20 -14.19
N THR A 347 -15.12 4.53 -15.31
CA THR A 347 -16.37 3.82 -15.60
C THR A 347 -16.29 2.36 -15.18
N SER A 348 -17.42 1.76 -14.80
CA SER A 348 -17.49 0.34 -14.49
C SER A 348 -17.28 -0.55 -15.72
N TRP A 349 -16.35 -1.51 -15.65
CA TRP A 349 -16.22 -2.58 -16.63
C TRP A 349 -17.13 -3.76 -16.29
N CYS A 350 -17.39 -4.00 -15.02
CA CYS A 350 -18.40 -4.94 -14.55
C CYS A 350 -19.81 -4.43 -14.87
N ARG A 351 -20.46 -4.99 -15.90
CA ARG A 351 -21.79 -4.56 -16.35
C ARG A 351 -22.70 -5.75 -16.63
N PRO A 352 -24.04 -5.55 -16.66
CA PRO A 352 -24.98 -6.62 -17.00
C PRO A 352 -24.69 -7.30 -18.34
N ASP A 353 -24.11 -6.57 -19.29
CA ASP A 353 -23.72 -7.03 -20.63
C ASP A 353 -22.24 -7.48 -20.71
N ASN A 354 -21.47 -7.35 -19.64
CA ASN A 354 -20.04 -7.69 -19.57
C ASN A 354 -19.68 -8.40 -18.25
N LEU A 355 -20.24 -9.60 -18.06
CA LEU A 355 -20.10 -10.37 -16.82
C LEU A 355 -18.69 -10.94 -16.58
N VAL A 356 -17.83 -11.02 -17.61
CA VAL A 356 -16.43 -11.49 -17.47
C VAL A 356 -15.62 -10.63 -16.49
N SER A 357 -15.96 -9.34 -16.38
CA SER A 357 -15.29 -8.37 -15.49
C SER A 357 -15.99 -8.24 -14.14
N CYS A 358 -16.99 -9.07 -13.84
CA CYS A 358 -17.73 -9.05 -12.58
C CYS A 358 -17.37 -10.24 -11.69
N PRO A 359 -17.30 -10.05 -10.35
CA PRO A 359 -17.18 -11.18 -9.45
C PRO A 359 -18.41 -12.09 -9.58
N PRO A 360 -18.30 -13.42 -9.38
CA PRO A 360 -19.41 -14.36 -9.50
C PRO A 360 -20.65 -14.00 -8.67
N TYR A 361 -20.41 -13.42 -7.49
CA TYR A 361 -21.47 -12.91 -6.64
C TYR A 361 -21.00 -11.71 -5.82
N HIS A 362 -21.98 -10.97 -5.30
CA HIS A 362 -21.83 -9.87 -4.37
C HIS A 362 -22.38 -10.30 -3.00
N THR A 363 -21.71 -9.89 -1.91
CA THR A 363 -22.21 -10.07 -0.54
C THR A 363 -22.72 -8.74 -0.02
N SER A 364 -24.03 -8.62 0.18
CA SER A 364 -24.68 -7.39 0.68
C SER A 364 -24.24 -7.06 2.11
N ALA A 365 -24.57 -5.86 2.57
CA ALA A 365 -24.31 -5.46 3.97
C ALA A 365 -25.04 -6.36 5.00
N SER A 366 -26.13 -7.03 4.62
CA SER A 366 -26.84 -8.00 5.46
C SER A 366 -26.31 -9.44 5.35
N GLY A 367 -25.28 -9.68 4.52
CA GLY A 367 -24.70 -10.99 4.27
C GLY A 367 -25.42 -11.81 3.18
N GLU A 368 -26.35 -11.20 2.45
CA GLU A 368 -27.02 -11.87 1.35
C GLU A 368 -26.10 -12.04 0.14
N ILE A 369 -26.08 -13.23 -0.44
CA ILE A 369 -25.37 -13.52 -1.68
C ILE A 369 -26.28 -13.19 -2.86
N ILE A 370 -25.82 -12.29 -3.72
CA ILE A 370 -26.51 -11.88 -4.94
C ILE A 370 -25.63 -12.26 -6.13
N HIS A 371 -26.09 -13.17 -6.97
CA HIS A 371 -25.29 -13.63 -8.11
C HIS A 371 -25.24 -12.57 -9.22
N ARG A 372 -24.13 -12.50 -9.96
CA ARG A 372 -23.96 -11.56 -11.08
C ARG A 372 -24.95 -11.74 -12.24
N ASN A 373 -25.74 -12.80 -12.25
CA ASN A 373 -26.81 -13.00 -13.22
C ASN A 373 -28.16 -12.42 -12.76
N GLU A 374 -28.28 -12.04 -11.47
CA GLU A 374 -29.45 -11.37 -10.92
C GLU A 374 -29.37 -9.86 -11.24
N THR A 375 -29.54 -9.52 -12.51
CA THR A 375 -29.21 -8.19 -13.06
C THR A 375 -29.96 -7.03 -12.40
N SER A 376 -31.13 -7.29 -11.80
CA SER A 376 -31.93 -6.27 -11.10
C SER A 376 -31.43 -5.95 -9.70
N ARG A 377 -30.55 -6.78 -9.14
CA ARG A 377 -30.11 -6.71 -7.74
C ARG A 377 -28.60 -6.56 -7.60
N PHE A 378 -27.83 -7.15 -8.51
CA PHE A 378 -26.38 -7.08 -8.45
C PHE A 378 -25.89 -5.63 -8.63
N PRO A 379 -25.04 -5.10 -7.73
CA PRO A 379 -24.63 -3.70 -7.77
C PRO A 379 -23.46 -3.49 -8.74
N TYR A 380 -23.69 -3.65 -10.05
CA TYR A 380 -22.64 -3.52 -11.09
C TYR A 380 -21.82 -2.23 -10.97
N SER A 381 -22.49 -1.10 -10.73
CA SER A 381 -21.86 0.22 -10.57
C SER A 381 -20.91 0.33 -9.38
N ALA A 382 -20.97 -0.60 -8.43
CA ALA A 382 -20.08 -0.64 -7.27
C ALA A 382 -18.70 -1.27 -7.59
N TYR A 383 -18.59 -1.94 -8.74
CA TYR A 383 -17.39 -2.64 -9.18
C TYR A 383 -16.83 -1.99 -10.45
N HIS A 384 -15.52 -1.80 -10.50
CA HIS A 384 -14.83 -1.51 -11.75
C HIS A 384 -14.49 -2.81 -12.47
N LEU A 385 -13.72 -3.70 -11.84
CA LEU A 385 -13.17 -4.92 -12.42
C LEU A 385 -13.01 -6.00 -11.36
N TYR A 386 -13.32 -7.23 -11.74
CA TYR A 386 -12.81 -8.46 -11.14
C TYR A 386 -12.02 -9.24 -12.19
N CYS A 387 -10.81 -9.66 -11.84
CA CYS A 387 -10.08 -10.66 -12.61
C CYS A 387 -9.61 -11.78 -11.68
N SER A 388 -9.64 -13.01 -12.20
CA SER A 388 -9.40 -14.23 -11.45
C SER A 388 -7.93 -14.69 -11.52
N PRO A 389 -7.45 -15.51 -10.57
CA PRO A 389 -6.07 -15.98 -10.60
C PRO A 389 -5.83 -17.01 -11.70
N GLY A 390 -4.72 -16.83 -12.42
CA GLY A 390 -4.38 -17.68 -13.57
C GLY A 390 -4.05 -19.14 -13.23
N ASN A 391 -3.85 -19.46 -11.95
CA ASN A 391 -3.65 -20.82 -11.46
C ASN A 391 -4.91 -21.45 -10.81
N ALA A 392 -6.08 -20.80 -10.92
CA ALA A 392 -7.35 -21.36 -10.47
C ALA A 392 -7.83 -22.54 -11.34
N GLN A 393 -8.39 -23.56 -10.70
CA GLN A 393 -8.82 -24.79 -11.39
C GLN A 393 -10.34 -24.87 -11.63
N HIS A 394 -11.14 -24.09 -10.89
CA HIS A 394 -12.60 -24.23 -10.83
C HIS A 394 -13.34 -22.90 -11.03
N LEU A 395 -12.82 -22.05 -11.93
CA LEU A 395 -13.42 -20.74 -12.22
C LEU A 395 -14.83 -20.85 -12.82
N GLU A 396 -15.75 -20.05 -12.28
CA GLU A 396 -17.12 -19.97 -12.77
C GLU A 396 -17.18 -19.12 -14.04
N ARG A 397 -17.59 -19.72 -15.16
CA ARG A 397 -17.77 -19.00 -16.43
C ARG A 397 -19.00 -18.08 -16.40
N PRO A 398 -18.94 -16.91 -17.05
CA PRO A 398 -17.78 -16.35 -17.76
C PRO A 398 -16.75 -15.72 -16.81
N TYR A 399 -15.47 -15.73 -17.16
CA TYR A 399 -14.41 -15.10 -16.36
C TYR A 399 -13.31 -14.54 -17.24
N ASP A 400 -12.56 -13.59 -16.71
CA ASP A 400 -11.25 -13.19 -17.22
C ASP A 400 -10.18 -13.49 -16.15
N ILE A 401 -8.95 -13.71 -16.59
CA ILE A 401 -7.79 -13.90 -15.71
C ILE A 401 -7.03 -12.59 -15.57
N CYS A 402 -6.45 -12.35 -14.40
CA CYS A 402 -5.53 -11.23 -14.23
C CYS A 402 -4.30 -11.38 -15.12
N ASP A 403 -3.52 -10.30 -15.23
CA ASP A 403 -2.31 -10.35 -16.04
C ASP A 403 -1.37 -11.44 -15.55
N PRO A 404 -1.03 -12.43 -16.39
CA PRO A 404 -0.21 -13.52 -15.92
C PRO A 404 1.28 -13.12 -15.82
N TYR A 405 1.65 -11.91 -16.29
CA TYR A 405 3.03 -11.44 -16.34
C TYR A 405 3.33 -10.22 -15.45
N SER A 406 2.35 -9.70 -14.70
CA SER A 406 2.56 -8.50 -13.86
C SER A 406 3.26 -8.79 -12.52
N ASN A 407 3.15 -10.02 -12.02
CA ASN A 407 3.85 -10.52 -10.84
C ASN A 407 4.51 -11.88 -11.15
N PRO A 408 5.51 -12.31 -10.36
CA PRO A 408 6.12 -13.64 -10.50
C PRO A 408 5.11 -14.79 -10.36
N GLN A 409 4.11 -14.64 -9.49
CA GLN A 409 3.02 -15.59 -9.24
C GLN A 409 1.67 -15.06 -9.75
N ALA A 410 0.65 -15.91 -9.76
CA ALA A 410 -0.70 -15.50 -10.18
C ALA A 410 -1.25 -14.35 -9.30
N GLN A 411 -2.09 -13.51 -9.91
CA GLN A 411 -2.75 -12.39 -9.23
C GLN A 411 -4.28 -12.54 -9.25
N GLU A 412 -4.95 -12.00 -8.25
CA GLU A 412 -6.39 -11.77 -8.25
C GLU A 412 -6.68 -10.31 -7.84
N LEU A 413 -7.49 -9.61 -8.62
CA LEU A 413 -7.82 -8.20 -8.40
C LEU A 413 -9.32 -8.00 -8.24
N ILE A 414 -9.69 -7.20 -7.24
CA ILE A 414 -11.03 -6.64 -7.09
C ILE A 414 -10.89 -5.13 -7.02
N GLN A 415 -11.35 -4.45 -8.06
CA GLN A 415 -11.38 -3.01 -8.13
C GLN A 415 -12.83 -2.54 -7.94
N ILE A 416 -13.06 -1.68 -6.97
CA ILE A 416 -14.36 -1.12 -6.61
C ILE A 416 -14.40 0.39 -6.84
N LEU A 417 -15.62 0.91 -6.97
CA LEU A 417 -15.91 2.32 -7.23
C LEU A 417 -16.76 2.92 -6.10
N PRO A 418 -16.72 4.26 -5.90
CA PRO A 418 -17.60 4.97 -5.00
C PRO A 418 -19.06 4.59 -5.19
N HIS A 419 -19.67 4.06 -4.13
CA HIS A 419 -21.04 3.54 -4.17
C HIS A 419 -21.62 3.42 -2.76
N ARG A 420 -22.95 3.60 -2.65
CA ARG A 420 -23.72 3.43 -1.40
C ARG A 420 -23.54 2.07 -0.72
N GLU A 421 -23.21 1.05 -1.50
CA GLU A 421 -22.96 -0.30 -0.99
C GLU A 421 -21.76 -0.35 -0.02
N TRP A 422 -20.82 0.58 -0.20
CA TRP A 422 -19.56 0.66 0.54
C TRP A 422 -19.59 1.74 1.63
N SER A 423 -20.53 2.70 1.57
CA SER A 423 -20.57 3.83 2.50
C SER A 423 -20.83 3.42 3.96
N VAL A 424 -21.46 2.27 4.17
CA VAL A 424 -21.60 1.65 5.50
C VAL A 424 -20.26 1.35 6.18
N HIS A 425 -19.17 1.28 5.41
CA HIS A 425 -17.80 1.08 5.88
C HIS A 425 -16.96 2.37 5.82
N GLY A 426 -17.60 3.54 5.68
CA GLY A 426 -16.91 4.85 5.64
C GLY A 426 -16.34 5.22 4.28
N TYR A 427 -16.51 4.39 3.25
CA TYR A 427 -16.04 4.66 1.89
C TYR A 427 -16.90 5.70 1.15
N PRO A 428 -16.38 6.32 0.07
CA PRO A 428 -17.14 7.23 -0.80
C PRO A 428 -18.51 6.69 -1.21
N GLU A 429 -19.57 7.50 -1.01
CA GLU A 429 -20.95 7.09 -1.33
C GLU A 429 -21.23 7.23 -2.85
N LYS A 430 -20.62 8.21 -3.49
CA LYS A 430 -20.80 8.53 -4.92
C LYS A 430 -19.50 9.00 -5.56
N GLN A 431 -19.43 8.90 -6.88
CA GLN A 431 -18.30 9.41 -7.66
C GLN A 431 -18.08 10.90 -7.38
N GLY A 432 -16.81 11.27 -7.19
CA GLY A 432 -16.39 12.64 -6.88
C GLY A 432 -16.22 12.95 -5.39
N ASP A 433 -16.73 12.12 -4.48
CA ASP A 433 -16.43 12.24 -3.05
C ASP A 433 -14.92 11.98 -2.82
N GLY A 434 -14.24 12.90 -2.12
CA GLY A 434 -12.80 12.81 -1.87
C GLY A 434 -11.90 13.19 -3.04
N TRP A 435 -12.49 13.74 -4.12
CA TRP A 435 -11.76 14.11 -5.32
C TRP A 435 -11.29 15.58 -5.28
N ILE A 436 -10.87 16.10 -6.44
CA ILE A 436 -10.32 17.46 -6.57
C ILE A 436 -11.26 18.51 -5.99
N GLY A 437 -10.75 19.30 -5.04
CA GLY A 437 -11.49 20.33 -4.32
C GLY A 437 -12.31 19.82 -3.13
N ASP A 438 -12.22 18.54 -2.81
CA ASP A 438 -12.95 17.87 -1.73
C ASP A 438 -11.97 17.07 -0.84
N SER A 439 -11.04 17.80 -0.22
CA SER A 439 -10.09 17.25 0.76
C SER A 439 -10.84 16.66 1.96
N ARG A 440 -10.50 15.44 2.37
CA ARG A 440 -11.21 14.71 3.43
C ARG A 440 -10.27 13.90 4.31
N SER A 441 -10.66 13.79 5.58
CA SER A 441 -10.17 12.76 6.50
C SER A 441 -11.14 11.58 6.50
N TRP A 442 -10.60 10.40 6.26
CA TRP A 442 -11.33 9.15 6.15
C TRP A 442 -11.11 8.30 7.40
N GLU A 443 -12.17 7.64 7.86
CA GLU A 443 -12.09 6.46 8.72
C GLU A 443 -12.79 5.33 7.97
N LEU A 444 -11.99 4.44 7.39
CA LEU A 444 -12.44 3.34 6.55
C LEU A 444 -12.44 2.03 7.36
N ASP A 445 -13.56 1.32 7.39
CA ASP A 445 -13.63 -0.05 7.88
C ASP A 445 -13.19 -1.02 6.78
N VAL A 446 -11.88 -0.99 6.53
CA VAL A 446 -11.23 -1.76 5.46
C VAL A 446 -11.35 -3.26 5.72
N GLY A 447 -11.27 -3.69 6.98
CA GLY A 447 -11.48 -5.08 7.36
C GLY A 447 -12.87 -5.57 7.01
N ALA A 448 -13.91 -4.86 7.46
CA ALA A 448 -15.28 -5.27 7.18
C ALA A 448 -15.59 -5.25 5.68
N LEU A 449 -15.20 -4.21 4.94
CA LEU A 449 -15.42 -4.17 3.49
C LEU A 449 -14.71 -5.33 2.79
N SER A 450 -13.41 -5.50 3.02
CA SER A 450 -12.61 -6.54 2.35
C SER A 450 -13.08 -7.95 2.67
N SER A 451 -13.77 -8.18 3.79
CA SER A 451 -14.39 -9.47 4.14
C SER A 451 -15.60 -9.82 3.27
N ARG A 452 -16.30 -8.81 2.74
CA ARG A 452 -17.49 -8.97 1.89
C ARG A 452 -17.14 -9.20 0.42
N LEU A 453 -15.92 -8.84 0.02
CA LEU A 453 -15.45 -8.99 -1.35
C LEU A 453 -15.18 -10.48 -1.69
N TYR A 454 -15.44 -10.82 -2.95
CA TYR A 454 -15.23 -12.16 -3.50
C TYR A 454 -13.76 -12.38 -3.88
N PHE A 455 -13.08 -13.28 -3.19
CA PHE A 455 -11.80 -13.83 -3.62
C PHE A 455 -11.96 -15.32 -3.90
N TYR A 456 -11.40 -15.76 -5.02
CA TYR A 456 -11.47 -17.14 -5.49
C TYR A 456 -10.79 -18.07 -4.49
N GLN A 457 -11.44 -19.20 -4.30
CA GLN A 457 -10.99 -20.28 -3.45
C GLN A 457 -11.47 -21.61 -4.04
N ASP A 458 -10.61 -22.63 -4.03
CA ASP A 458 -10.94 -23.94 -4.56
C ASP A 458 -12.11 -24.56 -3.78
N PRO A 459 -13.12 -25.13 -4.47
CA PRO A 459 -14.26 -25.76 -3.82
C PRO A 459 -13.86 -26.79 -2.76
N GLY A 460 -14.49 -26.73 -1.59
CA GLY A 460 -14.23 -27.66 -0.48
C GLY A 460 -12.96 -27.37 0.33
N SER A 461 -12.19 -26.33 -0.01
CA SER A 461 -11.04 -25.94 0.79
C SER A 461 -11.43 -25.10 2.03
N LYS A 462 -10.54 -25.06 3.03
CA LYS A 462 -10.75 -24.30 4.26
C LYS A 462 -10.65 -22.80 3.97
N PRO A 463 -11.61 -21.94 4.36
CA PRO A 463 -11.56 -20.50 4.12
C PRO A 463 -10.20 -19.87 4.46
N ALA A 464 -9.65 -19.11 3.52
CA ALA A 464 -8.39 -18.40 3.74
C ALA A 464 -8.53 -17.36 4.86
N LYS A 465 -7.51 -17.23 5.71
CA LYS A 465 -7.37 -16.06 6.57
C LYS A 465 -6.87 -14.88 5.74
N ARG A 466 -7.57 -13.75 5.80
CA ARG A 466 -7.25 -12.54 5.02
C ARG A 466 -6.38 -11.61 5.86
N VAL A 467 -5.08 -11.89 5.90
CA VAL A 467 -4.08 -11.08 6.60
C VAL A 467 -3.40 -10.16 5.58
N TRP A 468 -3.46 -8.85 5.77
CA TRP A 468 -2.96 -7.89 4.78
C TRP A 468 -1.54 -7.44 5.11
N THR A 469 -0.63 -7.56 4.15
CA THR A 469 0.80 -7.25 4.33
C THR A 469 1.21 -5.92 3.71
N SER A 470 0.33 -5.27 2.96
CA SER A 470 0.59 -3.98 2.32
C SER A 470 -0.70 -3.16 2.25
N ILE A 471 -0.63 -1.89 2.68
CA ILE A 471 -1.74 -0.94 2.64
C ILE A 471 -1.24 0.36 2.03
N ASN A 472 -1.86 0.76 0.92
CA ASN A 472 -1.30 1.71 -0.03
C ASN A 472 -2.30 2.83 -0.34
N VAL A 473 -1.76 4.02 -0.61
CA VAL A 473 -2.50 5.15 -1.17
C VAL A 473 -1.66 5.82 -2.24
N GLY A 474 -2.29 6.21 -3.35
CA GLY A 474 -1.62 6.84 -4.47
C GLY A 474 -2.30 6.56 -5.78
N THR A 475 -1.55 6.62 -6.87
CA THR A 475 -2.14 6.56 -8.21
C THR A 475 -1.32 5.73 -9.18
N GLU A 476 -2.04 5.01 -10.02
CA GLU A 476 -1.57 4.42 -11.26
C GLU A 476 -2.12 5.24 -12.43
N ILE A 477 -1.26 5.99 -13.12
CA ILE A 477 -1.64 6.63 -14.39
C ILE A 477 -1.53 5.55 -15.46
N TYR A 478 -2.66 4.91 -15.79
CA TYR A 478 -2.71 3.85 -16.78
C TYR A 478 -2.60 4.43 -18.19
N VAL A 479 -1.72 3.85 -19.01
CA VAL A 479 -1.44 4.14 -20.43
C VAL A 479 -2.15 5.38 -20.99
N SER A 480 -1.43 6.50 -21.08
CA SER A 480 -1.93 7.73 -21.70
C SER A 480 -1.18 8.09 -22.98
N ASN A 481 -1.91 8.61 -23.97
CA ASN A 481 -1.34 9.14 -25.22
C ASN A 481 -0.85 10.60 -25.10
N ARG A 482 -1.10 11.21 -23.94
CA ARG A 482 -0.66 12.56 -23.59
C ARG A 482 0.07 12.51 -22.26
N GLN A 483 0.90 13.51 -22.01
CA GLN A 483 1.45 13.71 -20.67
C GLN A 483 0.31 14.04 -19.71
N GLU A 484 0.26 13.30 -18.62
CA GLU A 484 -0.68 13.47 -17.52
C GLU A 484 0.09 13.75 -16.24
N THR A 485 -0.47 14.58 -15.38
CA THR A 485 0.11 14.91 -14.08
C THR A 485 -0.91 14.70 -12.98
N ALA A 486 -0.51 13.98 -11.94
CA ALA A 486 -1.23 13.84 -10.69
C ALA A 486 -0.45 14.51 -9.55
N GLU A 487 -1.18 15.17 -8.67
CA GLU A 487 -0.63 15.83 -7.47
C GLU A 487 -1.59 15.61 -6.30
N TRP A 488 -1.07 15.21 -5.16
CA TRP A 488 -1.88 14.98 -3.96
C TRP A 488 -1.05 15.06 -2.69
N THR A 489 -1.72 15.22 -1.55
CA THR A 489 -1.09 15.10 -0.23
C THR A 489 -1.77 14.05 0.62
N VAL A 490 -0.97 13.38 1.46
CA VAL A 490 -1.44 12.41 2.46
C VAL A 490 -0.88 12.79 3.82
N SER A 491 -1.72 12.76 4.85
CA SER A 491 -1.33 12.86 6.26
C SER A 491 -2.21 11.97 7.14
N ASP A 492 -1.87 11.85 8.42
CA ASP A 492 -2.69 11.14 9.42
C ASP A 492 -2.98 9.67 9.06
N PHE A 493 -2.11 9.06 8.25
CA PHE A 493 -2.29 7.70 7.77
C PHE A 493 -1.97 6.72 8.90
N ASP A 494 -2.99 6.02 9.40
CA ASP A 494 -2.90 5.01 10.44
C ASP A 494 -3.66 3.73 10.06
N VAL A 495 -3.17 2.60 10.55
CA VAL A 495 -3.82 1.28 10.44
C VAL A 495 -4.17 0.84 11.84
N LEU A 496 -5.44 0.63 12.11
CA LEU A 496 -5.97 0.38 13.44
C LEU A 496 -6.47 -1.06 13.56
N VAL A 497 -5.97 -1.78 14.56
CA VAL A 497 -6.37 -3.17 14.85
C VAL A 497 -6.90 -3.27 16.29
N PRO A 498 -7.76 -4.25 16.61
CA PRO A 498 -8.22 -4.47 17.98
C PRO A 498 -7.05 -4.69 18.94
N GLU A 499 -7.15 -4.04 20.10
CA GLU A 499 -6.28 -4.30 21.24
C GLU A 499 -6.53 -5.74 21.71
N GLN A 500 -5.47 -6.55 21.75
CA GLN A 500 -5.60 -7.89 22.32
C GLN A 500 -5.83 -7.74 23.82
N LYS A 501 -6.98 -8.21 24.33
CA LYS A 501 -7.17 -8.36 25.77
C LYS A 501 -6.17 -9.39 26.25
N ALA A 502 -5.23 -8.99 27.11
CA ALA A 502 -4.36 -9.92 27.80
C ALA A 502 -5.24 -10.96 28.49
N ILE A 503 -5.19 -12.21 28.01
CA ILE A 503 -5.80 -13.32 28.73
C ILE A 503 -4.90 -13.52 29.95
N SER A 504 -5.30 -13.00 31.10
CA SER A 504 -4.69 -13.37 32.37
C SER A 504 -4.93 -14.87 32.55
N SER A 505 -3.90 -15.67 32.29
CA SER A 505 -3.89 -17.11 32.54
C SER A 505 -3.96 -17.40 34.04
#